data_AF-A0A3G7UEE5-F1
#
_entry.id   AF-A0A3G7UEE5-F1
#
_cell.length_a   1.000
_cell.length_b   1.000
_cell.length_c   1.000
_cell.angle_alpha   90.00
_cell.angle_beta   90.00
_cell.angle_gamma   90.00
#
_symmetry.space_group_name_H-M   'P 1'
#
loop_
_entity.id
_entity.type
_entity.pdbx_description
1 polymer ?
#
loop_
_entity_poly.entity_id
_entity_poly.type
_entity_poly.pdbx_seq_one_letter_code
_entity_poly.pdbx_strand_id
1 'polypeptide(L)' 'MRFEEGNKSPEIIKNQPHIAFEVDNVDEVIVGKKVIYHSGRETPGIVVAMIEVDGVSVEFLELDRSIVGDKYNG' A
#
# COMPACT_ATOMS: atom_id res chain seq x y z
N MET A 1 -4.98 -9.43 -4.37
CA MET A 1 -4.47 -8.73 -5.57
C MET A 1 -4.30 -9.72 -6.72
N ARG A 2 -4.30 -9.25 -7.97
CA ARG A 2 -3.97 -10.06 -9.16
C ARG A 2 -2.63 -9.60 -9.71
N PHE A 3 -1.71 -10.54 -9.97
CA PHE A 3 -0.37 -10.27 -10.48
C PHE A 3 -0.19 -10.93 -11.85
N GLU A 4 0.46 -10.22 -12.77
CA GLU A 4 0.86 -10.76 -14.07
C GLU A 4 2.09 -11.67 -13.94
N GLU A 5 2.27 -12.56 -14.91
CA GLU A 5 3.45 -13.42 -14.98
C GLU A 5 4.74 -12.58 -15.05
N GLY A 6 5.75 -12.95 -14.26
CA GLY A 6 7.02 -12.20 -14.18
C GLY A 6 7.00 -10.97 -13.27
N ASN A 7 5.93 -10.73 -12.50
CA ASN A 7 5.89 -9.64 -11.53
C ASN A 7 7.00 -9.77 -10.46
N LYS A 8 7.74 -8.67 -10.25
CA LYS A 8 8.92 -8.61 -9.36
C LYS A 8 8.62 -8.26 -7.90
N SER A 9 7.34 -8.18 -7.53
CA SER A 9 6.97 -7.89 -6.14
C SER A 9 7.46 -9.01 -5.21
N PRO A 10 7.82 -8.69 -3.95
CA PRO A 10 8.14 -9.67 -2.93
C PRO A 10 7.11 -10.80 -2.81
N GLU A 11 7.56 -12.02 -2.53
CA GLU A 11 6.68 -13.20 -2.39
C GLU A 11 5.59 -13.00 -1.32
N ILE A 12 5.89 -12.28 -0.24
CA ILE A 12 4.91 -11.97 0.83
C ILE A 12 3.74 -11.12 0.31
N ILE A 13 3.96 -10.25 -0.68
CA ILE A 13 2.90 -9.44 -1.30
C ILE A 13 2.07 -10.28 -2.27
N LYS A 14 2.72 -11.23 -2.95
CA LYS A 14 2.07 -12.07 -3.96
C LYS A 14 1.23 -13.20 -3.37
N ASN A 15 1.72 -13.82 -2.30
CA ASN A 15 1.20 -15.11 -1.83
C ASN A 15 0.43 -15.02 -0.50
N GLN A 16 0.43 -13.88 0.19
CA GLN A 16 -0.23 -13.71 1.49
C GLN A 16 -1.32 -12.64 1.42
N PRO A 17 -2.50 -12.86 2.03
CA PRO A 17 -3.47 -11.80 2.22
C PRO A 17 -2.90 -10.72 3.15
N HIS A 18 -3.20 -9.46 2.86
CA HIS A 18 -2.89 -8.31 3.70
C HIS A 18 -4.17 -7.67 4.24
N ILE A 19 -4.00 -6.88 5.29
CA ILE A 19 -5.01 -5.94 5.77
C ILE A 19 -4.61 -4.55 5.28
N ALA A 20 -5.58 -3.79 4.76
CA ALA A 20 -5.36 -2.43 4.28
C ALA A 20 -6.03 -1.42 5.21
N PHE A 21 -5.33 -0.32 5.48
CA PHE A 21 -5.85 0.84 6.21
C PHE A 21 -5.72 2.09 5.34
N GLU A 22 -6.79 2.88 5.27
CA GLU A 22 -6.68 4.24 4.78
C GLU A 22 -6.09 5.14 5.87
N VAL A 23 -5.14 5.99 5.50
CA VAL A 23 -4.42 6.90 6.40
C VAL A 23 -4.27 8.28 5.78
N ASP A 24 -4.10 9.30 6.63
CA ASP A 24 -3.93 10.68 6.18
C ASP A 24 -2.55 10.92 5.52
N ASN A 25 -1.51 10.25 6.01
CA ASN A 25 -0.14 10.38 5.50
C ASN A 25 0.62 9.05 5.59
N VAL A 26 0.91 8.44 4.43
CA VAL A 26 1.64 7.17 4.37
C VAL A 26 3.08 7.31 4.87
N ASP A 27 3.77 8.38 4.48
CA ASP A 27 5.19 8.60 4.80
C ASP A 27 5.41 8.70 6.32
N GLU A 28 4.45 9.28 7.06
CA GLU A 28 4.49 9.38 8.53
C GLU A 28 4.27 8.04 9.23
N VAL A 29 3.31 7.24 8.76
CA VAL A 29 2.92 5.97 9.42
C VAL A 29 3.99 4.89 9.27
N ILE A 30 4.75 4.91 8.18
CA ILE A 30 5.77 3.89 7.90
C ILE A 30 7.14 4.19 8.52
N VAL A 31 7.31 5.33 9.21
CA VAL A 31 8.59 5.68 9.86
C VAL A 31 9.00 4.60 10.87
N GLY A 32 10.24 4.11 10.71
CA GLY A 32 10.82 3.07 11.57
C GLY A 32 10.23 1.67 11.38
N LYS A 33 9.40 1.46 10.35
CA LYS A 33 8.84 0.14 9.99
C LYS A 33 9.68 -0.54 8.92
N LYS A 34 9.54 -1.87 8.81
CA LYS A 34 10.13 -2.65 7.71
C LYS A 34 9.27 -2.48 6.46
N VAL A 35 9.56 -1.46 5.66
CA VAL A 35 8.88 -1.21 4.38
C VAL A 35 9.32 -2.25 3.35
N ILE A 36 8.34 -2.93 2.74
CA ILE A 36 8.56 -3.96 1.72
C ILE A 36 8.08 -3.53 0.33
N TYR A 37 7.24 -2.49 0.26
CA TYR A 37 6.82 -1.85 -0.98
C TYR A 37 6.41 -0.40 -0.72
N HIS A 38 6.68 0.48 -1.68
CA HIS A 38 6.24 1.87 -1.68
C HIS A 38 5.99 2.31 -3.13
N SER A 39 4.81 2.83 -3.42
CA SER A 39 4.44 3.26 -4.78
C SER A 39 5.10 4.57 -5.20
N GLY A 40 5.64 5.33 -4.25
CA GLY A 40 5.97 6.74 -4.46
C GLY A 40 4.68 7.54 -4.72
N ARG A 41 4.82 8.69 -5.38
CA ARG A 41 3.71 9.60 -5.72
C ARG A 41 3.49 9.71 -7.23
N GLU A 42 3.71 8.61 -7.95
CA GLU A 42 3.59 8.56 -9.42
C GLU A 42 2.13 8.66 -9.89
N THR A 43 1.19 8.13 -9.12
CA THR A 43 -0.25 8.23 -9.39
C THR A 43 -0.83 9.41 -8.63
N PRO A 44 -1.38 10.44 -9.31
CA PRO A 44 -1.98 11.57 -8.63
C PRO A 44 -3.10 11.15 -7.66
N GLY A 45 -3.00 11.63 -6.42
CA GLY A 45 -3.99 11.41 -5.36
C GLY A 45 -4.02 10.02 -4.75
N ILE A 46 -3.05 9.15 -5.04
CA ILE A 46 -2.95 7.80 -4.47
C ILE A 46 -1.51 7.53 -4.05
N VAL A 47 -1.30 7.15 -2.79
CA VAL A 47 -0.03 6.62 -2.29
C VAL A 47 -0.29 5.31 -1.57
N VAL A 48 0.53 4.30 -1.85
CA VAL A 48 0.45 2.97 -1.24
C VAL A 48 1.81 2.60 -0.68
N ALA A 49 1.84 2.15 0.57
CA ALA A 49 2.99 1.47 1.13
C ALA A 49 2.56 0.15 1.77
N MET A 50 3.46 -0.83 1.75
CA MET A 50 3.29 -2.04 2.54
C MET A 50 4.46 -2.20 3.49
N ILE A 51 4.15 -2.58 4.72
CA ILE A 51 5.12 -2.96 5.73
C ILE A 51 4.96 -4.43 6.09
N GLU A 52 6.03 -5.03 6.61
CA GLU A 52 5.98 -6.36 7.21
C GLU A 52 5.92 -6.24 8.75
N VAL A 53 4.93 -6.90 9.35
CA VAL A 53 4.76 -7.03 10.80
C VAL A 53 4.58 -8.52 11.10
N ASP A 54 5.51 -9.10 11.85
CA ASP A 54 5.49 -10.52 12.26
C ASP A 54 5.21 -11.51 11.12
N GLY A 55 5.82 -11.27 9.95
CA GLY A 55 5.65 -12.12 8.77
C GLY A 55 4.30 -11.95 8.07
N VAL A 56 3.58 -10.86 8.32
CA VAL A 56 2.35 -10.47 7.63
C VAL A 56 2.53 -9.11 6.98
N SER A 57 1.98 -8.93 5.79
CA SER A 57 1.94 -7.64 5.10
C SER A 57 0.74 -6.79 5.56
N VAL A 58 1.00 -5.53 5.86
CA VAL A 58 -0.02 -4.50 6.13
C VAL A 58 0.11 -3.41 5.09
N GLU A 59 -0.98 -3.06 4.43
CA GLU A 59 -1.06 -2.01 3.42
C GLU A 59 -1.59 -0.71 4.02
N PHE A 60 -0.94 0.41 3.70
CA PHE A 60 -1.42 1.75 4.00
C PHE A 60 -1.71 2.48 2.70
N LEU A 61 -2.90 3.08 2.63
CA LEU A 61 -3.41 3.79 1.46
C LEU A 61 -3.70 5.24 1.86
N GLU A 62 -3.03 6.20 1.24
CA GLU A 62 -3.36 7.63 1.34
C GLU A 62 -4.10 8.04 0.07
N LEU A 63 -5.28 8.65 0.25
CA LEU A 63 -6.16 9.08 -0.83
C LEU A 63 -6.40 10.58 -0.75
N ASP A 64 -6.00 11.31 -1.78
CA ASP A 64 -6.45 12.70 -1.95
C ASP A 64 -7.89 12.68 -2.47
N ARG A 65 -8.84 12.86 -1.55
CA ARG A 65 -10.28 12.85 -1.85
C ARG A 65 -10.72 13.95 -2.82
N SER A 66 -9.94 15.03 -2.97
CA SER A 66 -10.21 16.04 -3.99
C SER A 66 -9.91 15.58 -5.42
N ILE A 67 -9.04 14.56 -5.57
CA ILE A 67 -8.62 14.00 -6.87
C ILE A 67 -9.40 12.71 -7.17
N VAL A 68 -9.49 11.79 -6.22
CA VAL A 68 -10.06 10.45 -6.44
C VAL A 68 -11.56 10.36 -6.17
N GLY A 69 -12.13 11.38 -5.51
CA GLY A 69 -13.54 11.41 -5.10
C GLY A 69 -13.95 10.19 -4.25
N ASP A 70 -15.14 9.67 -4.51
CA ASP A 70 -15.76 8.57 -3.77
C ASP A 70 -15.43 7.17 -4.31
N LYS A 71 -14.53 7.08 -5.31
CA LYS A 71 -14.24 5.83 -6.03
C LYS A 71 -13.73 4.71 -5.13
N TYR A 72 -13.14 5.06 -3.99
CA TYR A 72 -12.51 4.13 -3.04
C TYR A 72 -13.16 4.19 -1.66
N ASN A 73 -14.46 4.51 -1.60
CA ASN A 73 -15.23 4.34 -0.38
C ASN A 73 -15.48 2.84 -0.17
N GLY A 74 -15.17 2.34 1.03
CA GLY A 74 -15.24 0.91 1.40
C GLY A 74 -16.65 0.33 1.40
#